data_AF-A0A2V8LYJ9-F1
#
_entry.id   AF-A0A2V8LYJ9-F1
#
_cell.length_a   1.000
_cell.length_b   1.000
_cell.length_c   1.000
_cell.angle_alpha   90.00
_cell.angle_beta   90.00
_cell.angle_gamma   90.00
#
_symmetry.space_group_name_H-M   'P 1'
#
loop_
_entity.id
_entity.type
_entity.pdbx_description
1 polymer ?
#
loop_
_entity_poly.entity_id
_entity_poly.type
_entity_poly.pdbx_seq_one_letter_code
_entity_poly.pdbx_strand_id
1 'polypeptide(L)'
;DGSLCLELVADGQAEFKSLFPAFGNREPLYGFGDAQVFLELKRLATGRQPILKMSNDENANPIDSNQPLRTTFQITSHGKAVLNGDEDFVRLNGIDLWLGGVHLQGDEAAWRWDEDHYRLDRNANC
;
A
#
# COMPACT_ATOMS: atom_id res chain seq x y z
N ASP A 1 -5.42 -2.36 -4.21
CA ASP A 1 -5.26 -0.90 -4.05
C ASP A 1 -4.42 -0.61 -2.81
N GLY A 2 -3.43 0.28 -2.93
CA GLY A 2 -2.55 0.70 -1.83
C GLY A 2 -3.23 1.65 -0.84
N SER A 3 -4.18 2.48 -1.29
CA SER A 3 -4.94 3.37 -0.40
C SER A 3 -5.80 2.57 0.56
N LEU A 4 -6.60 1.63 0.03
CA LEU A 4 -7.41 0.73 0.86
C LEU A 4 -6.57 -0.10 1.84
N CYS A 5 -5.37 -0.54 1.46
CA CYS A 5 -4.47 -1.24 2.39
C CYS A 5 -4.06 -0.34 3.57
N LEU A 6 -3.71 0.92 3.29
CA LEU A 6 -3.34 1.90 4.31
C LEU A 6 -4.52 2.22 5.25
N GLU A 7 -5.71 2.42 4.68
CA GLU A 7 -6.96 2.63 5.42
C GLU A 7 -7.26 1.47 6.37
N LEU A 8 -7.22 0.24 5.88
CA LEU A 8 -7.50 -0.94 6.70
C LEU A 8 -6.55 -1.06 7.89
N VAL A 9 -5.26 -0.77 7.70
CA VAL A 9 -4.29 -0.75 8.80
C VAL A 9 -4.60 0.39 9.78
N ALA A 10 -4.99 1.56 9.30
CA ALA A 10 -5.42 2.68 10.14
C ALA A 10 -6.68 2.35 10.97
N ASP A 11 -7.59 1.58 10.39
CA ASP A 11 -8.82 1.07 11.02
C ASP A 11 -8.56 -0.12 11.99
N GLY A 12 -7.30 -0.53 12.17
CA GLY A 12 -6.88 -1.54 13.14
C GLY A 12 -6.74 -2.96 12.59
N GLN A 13 -6.85 -3.17 11.27
CA GLN A 13 -6.50 -4.46 10.65
C GLN A 13 -4.97 -4.60 10.57
N ALA A 14 -4.35 -4.92 11.70
CA ALA A 14 -2.90 -5.00 11.79
C ALA A 14 -2.34 -6.32 11.21
N GLU A 15 -3.08 -7.42 11.28
CA GLU A 15 -2.58 -8.74 10.87
C GLU A 15 -2.99 -9.06 9.43
N PHE A 16 -2.05 -9.53 8.60
CA PHE A 16 -2.36 -9.85 7.20
C PHE A 16 -3.52 -10.87 7.06
N LYS A 17 -3.56 -11.86 7.96
CA LYS A 17 -4.60 -12.90 7.99
C LYS A 17 -6.03 -12.36 8.12
N SER A 18 -6.22 -11.20 8.77
CA SER A 18 -7.53 -10.54 8.90
C SER A 18 -7.70 -9.39 7.93
N LEU A 19 -6.61 -8.72 7.57
CA LEU A 19 -6.59 -7.63 6.60
C LEU A 19 -7.05 -8.10 5.22
N PHE A 20 -6.52 -9.21 4.70
CA PHE A 20 -6.87 -9.67 3.34
C PHE A 20 -8.37 -9.99 3.16
N PRO A 21 -9.04 -10.72 4.09
CA PRO A 21 -10.49 -10.85 4.06
C PRO A 21 -11.23 -9.50 4.13
N ALA A 22 -10.78 -8.56 4.96
CA ALA A 22 -11.39 -7.23 5.05
C ALA A 22 -11.22 -6.42 3.74
N PHE A 23 -10.06 -6.55 3.09
CA PHE A 23 -9.78 -5.99 1.77
C PHE A 23 -10.77 -6.53 0.73
N GLY A 24 -10.92 -7.86 0.62
CA GLY A 24 -11.83 -8.47 -0.34
C GLY A 24 -13.31 -8.10 -0.13
N ASN A 25 -13.72 -7.79 1.10
CA ASN A 25 -15.07 -7.31 1.38
C ASN A 25 -15.32 -5.86 0.93
N ARG A 26 -14.27 -5.03 0.89
CA ARG A 26 -14.35 -3.61 0.49
C ARG A 26 -14.03 -3.38 -0.98
N GLU A 27 -13.22 -4.25 -1.58
CA GLU A 27 -12.84 -4.21 -3.00
C GLU A 27 -13.48 -5.39 -3.75
N PRO A 28 -14.75 -5.27 -4.20
CA PRO A 28 -15.43 -6.34 -4.93
C PRO A 28 -15.02 -6.40 -6.41
N LEU A 29 -14.27 -5.41 -6.92
CA LEU A 29 -13.98 -5.26 -8.35
C LEU A 29 -12.53 -5.59 -8.66
N TYR A 30 -12.36 -6.53 -9.60
CA TYR A 30 -11.08 -7.05 -10.13
C TYR A 30 -10.27 -7.89 -9.12
N GLY A 31 -9.85 -9.08 -9.55
CA GLY A 31 -9.24 -10.10 -8.70
C GLY A 31 -7.85 -9.70 -8.17
N PHE A 32 -7.81 -8.93 -7.09
CA PHE A 32 -6.60 -8.66 -6.31
C PHE A 32 -6.30 -9.89 -5.45
N GLY A 33 -5.25 -10.63 -5.81
CA GLY A 33 -4.81 -11.80 -5.04
C GLY A 33 -4.14 -11.41 -3.72
N ASP A 34 -4.10 -12.36 -2.78
CA ASP A 34 -3.39 -12.24 -1.51
C ASP A 34 -1.92 -11.84 -1.69
N ALA A 35 -1.22 -12.44 -2.64
CA ALA A 35 0.16 -12.10 -2.95
C ALA A 35 0.32 -10.63 -3.39
N GLN A 36 -0.63 -10.09 -4.17
CA GLN A 36 -0.60 -8.69 -4.61
C GLN A 36 -0.84 -7.75 -3.44
N VAL A 37 -1.83 -8.04 -2.59
CA VAL A 37 -2.09 -7.25 -1.37
C VAL A 37 -0.88 -7.27 -0.45
N PHE A 38 -0.26 -8.43 -0.24
CA PHE A 38 0.92 -8.56 0.61
C PHE A 38 2.12 -7.77 0.07
N LEU A 39 2.38 -7.85 -1.23
CA LEU A 39 3.46 -7.10 -1.88
C LEU A 39 3.24 -5.59 -1.80
N GLU A 40 1.98 -5.13 -1.90
CA GLU A 40 1.66 -3.71 -1.73
C GLU A 40 1.90 -3.26 -0.28
N LEU A 41 1.40 -4.00 0.72
CA LEU A 41 1.68 -3.70 2.13
C LEU A 41 3.19 -3.67 2.44
N LYS A 42 3.95 -4.61 1.85
CA LYS A 42 5.41 -4.64 1.95
C LYS A 42 6.03 -3.40 1.31
N ARG A 43 5.59 -2.99 0.13
CA ARG A 43 6.05 -1.76 -0.55
C ARG A 43 5.82 -0.52 0.33
N LEU A 44 4.65 -0.39 0.95
CA LEU A 44 4.33 0.68 1.90
C LEU A 44 5.22 0.66 3.15
N ALA A 45 5.76 -0.51 3.51
CA ALA A 45 6.62 -0.71 4.68
C ALA A 45 8.13 -0.64 4.41
N THR A 46 8.57 -0.65 3.15
CA THR A 46 10.01 -0.68 2.78
C THR A 46 10.48 0.56 2.01
N GLY A 47 9.66 1.61 1.93
CA GLY A 47 10.04 2.89 1.30
C GLY A 47 11.16 3.63 2.06
N ARG A 48 11.70 4.71 1.47
CA ARG A 48 12.70 5.60 2.09
C ARG A 48 12.19 6.19 3.41
N GLN A 49 10.93 6.61 3.42
CA GLN A 49 10.14 7.04 4.58
C GLN A 49 8.94 6.10 4.68
N PRO A 50 9.08 4.94 5.36
CA PRO A 50 8.03 3.94 5.42
C PRO A 50 6.74 4.52 6.00
N ILE A 51 5.62 4.29 5.30
CA ILE A 51 4.31 4.72 5.76
C ILE A 51 3.61 3.63 6.60
N LEU A 52 4.10 2.40 6.52
CA LEU A 52 3.80 1.30 7.41
C LEU A 52 5.07 0.79 8.09
N LYS A 53 4.93 0.22 9.29
CA LYS A 53 5.93 -0.62 9.93
C LYS A 53 5.49 -2.07 9.82
N MET A 54 6.34 -2.91 9.25
CA MET A 54 6.09 -4.36 9.12
C MET A 54 6.87 -5.11 10.20
N SER A 55 6.20 -6.03 10.90
CA SER A 55 6.84 -6.95 11.86
C SER A 55 6.53 -8.39 11.46
N ASN A 56 7.57 -9.21 11.36
CA ASN A 56 7.49 -10.63 11.03
C ASN A 56 7.79 -11.49 12.27
N ASP A 57 7.38 -12.76 12.23
CA ASP A 57 7.83 -13.76 13.20
C ASP A 57 9.34 -14.02 13.01
N GLU A 58 10.14 -13.54 13.97
CA GLU A 58 11.61 -13.63 13.94
C GLU A 58 12.12 -15.08 13.96
N ASN A 59 11.28 -16.01 14.42
CA ASN A 59 11.60 -17.44 14.49
C ASN A 59 11.14 -18.20 13.24
N ALA A 60 10.49 -17.54 12.28
CA ALA A 60 10.01 -18.18 11.07
C ALA A 60 11.19 -18.55 10.14
N ASN A 61 11.10 -19.74 9.55
CA ASN A 61 12.01 -20.15 8.48
C ASN A 61 11.84 -19.17 7.29
N PRO A 62 12.92 -18.65 6.68
CA PRO A 62 12.83 -17.76 5.52
C PRO A 62 12.05 -18.32 4.31
N ILE A 63 11.85 -19.64 4.25
CA ILE A 63 11.10 -20.33 3.20
C ILE A 63 9.68 -20.75 3.69
N ASP A 64 9.26 -20.29 4.88
CA ASP A 64 7.92 -20.57 5.40
C ASP A 64 6.85 -19.84 4.58
N SER A 65 6.09 -20.60 3.79
CA SER A 65 4.97 -20.07 3.00
C SER A 65 3.85 -19.48 3.84
N ASN A 66 3.80 -19.76 5.16
CA ASN A 66 2.83 -19.19 6.08
C ASN A 66 3.30 -17.88 6.74
N GLN A 67 4.54 -17.44 6.49
CA GLN A 67 5.06 -16.20 7.06
C GLN A 67 4.10 -15.01 6.83
N PRO A 68 3.55 -14.78 5.62
CA PRO A 68 2.62 -13.66 5.39
C PRO A 68 1.46 -13.62 6.38
N LEU A 69 0.88 -14.78 6.73
CA LEU A 69 -0.26 -14.88 7.65
C LEU A 69 0.07 -14.46 9.09
N ARG A 70 1.36 -14.41 9.45
CA ARG A 70 1.86 -13.97 10.76
C ARG A 70 2.46 -12.57 10.72
N THR A 71 2.56 -11.96 9.55
CA THR A 71 3.06 -10.60 9.40
C THR A 71 2.03 -9.60 9.92
N THR A 72 2.53 -8.62 10.66
CA THR A 72 1.73 -7.51 11.17
C THR A 72 2.21 -6.18 10.63
N PHE A 73 1.28 -5.23 10.50
CA PHE A 73 1.50 -3.89 9.99
C PHE A 73 0.97 -2.86 10.99
N GLN A 74 1.70 -1.76 11.13
CA GLN A 74 1.31 -0.63 11.96
C GLN A 74 1.52 0.66 11.17
N ILE A 75 0.52 1.55 11.17
CA ILE A 75 0.64 2.85 10.51
C ILE A 75 1.67 3.75 11.20
N THR A 76 2.52 4.42 10.42
CA THR A 76 3.53 5.37 10.93
C THR A 76 2.96 6.80 11.00
N SER A 77 3.75 7.76 11.50
CA SER A 77 3.39 9.18 11.40
C SER A 77 3.25 9.65 9.95
N HIS A 78 4.18 9.24 9.08
CA HIS A 78 4.10 9.51 7.64
C HIS A 78 2.89 8.85 7.00
N GLY A 79 2.54 7.62 7.41
CA GLY A 79 1.32 6.99 6.91
C GLY A 79 0.04 7.73 7.28
N LYS A 80 -0.04 8.30 8.49
CA LYS A 80 -1.17 9.16 8.87
C LYS A 80 -1.21 10.44 8.05
N ALA A 81 -0.05 11.09 7.84
CA ALA A 81 0.04 12.30 7.04
C ALA A 81 -0.37 12.04 5.58
N VAL A 82 0.11 10.94 4.98
CA VAL A 82 -0.29 10.52 3.63
C VAL A 82 -1.79 10.22 3.55
N LEU A 83 -2.33 9.48 4.52
CA LEU A 83 -3.76 9.15 4.55
C LEU A 83 -4.66 10.40 4.67
N ASN A 84 -4.18 11.45 5.34
CA ASN A 84 -4.88 12.73 5.46
C ASN A 84 -4.68 13.68 4.26
N GLY A 85 -3.80 13.34 3.31
CA GLY A 85 -3.40 14.26 2.23
C GLY A 85 -2.40 15.35 2.65
N ASP A 86 -1.79 15.24 3.83
CA ASP A 86 -0.78 16.19 4.30
C ASP A 86 0.61 15.95 3.66
N GLU A 87 0.87 14.71 3.20
CA GLU A 87 2.09 14.32 2.49
C GLU A 87 1.77 13.45 1.28
N ASP A 88 2.56 13.55 0.20
CA ASP A 88 2.41 12.71 -0.99
C ASP A 88 3.38 11.52 -0.95
N PHE A 89 2.84 10.30 -1.08
CA PHE A 89 3.63 9.08 -1.03
C PHE A 89 4.77 9.04 -2.06
N VAL A 90 4.51 9.46 -3.30
CA VAL A 90 5.50 9.41 -4.39
C VAL A 90 6.60 10.44 -4.15
N ARG A 91 6.28 11.63 -3.64
CA ARG A 91 7.30 12.62 -3.25
C ARG A 91 8.16 12.14 -2.08
N LEU A 92 7.56 11.43 -1.12
CA LEU A 92 8.28 10.87 0.03
C LEU A 92 9.19 9.70 -0.33
N ASN A 93 8.70 8.77 -1.16
CA ASN A 93 9.27 7.44 -1.34
C ASN A 93 9.71 7.12 -2.77
N GLY A 94 9.35 7.97 -3.73
CA GLY A 94 9.47 7.67 -5.16
C GLY A 94 8.47 6.62 -5.63
N ILE A 95 8.50 6.38 -6.92
CA ILE A 95 7.84 5.26 -7.59
C ILE A 95 8.84 4.59 -8.54
N ASP A 96 8.76 3.26 -8.64
CA ASP A 96 9.48 2.45 -9.61
C ASP A 96 8.68 1.17 -9.84
N LEU A 97 7.75 1.20 -10.80
CA LEU A 97 6.90 0.04 -11.10
C LEU A 97 6.36 0.06 -12.52
N TRP A 98 5.96 -1.11 -13.00
CA TRP A 98 5.32 -1.28 -14.30
C TRP A 98 3.80 -1.41 -14.13
N LEU A 99 3.04 -0.54 -14.81
CA LEU A 99 1.58 -0.66 -14.93
C LEU A 99 1.19 -0.67 -16.39
N GLY A 100 0.55 -1.77 -16.83
CA GLY A 100 -0.01 -1.88 -18.18
C GLY A 100 1.01 -1.62 -19.30
N GLY A 101 2.29 -1.94 -19.09
CA GLY A 101 3.37 -1.68 -20.07
C GLY A 101 3.99 -0.28 -20.00
N VAL A 102 3.62 0.53 -19.01
CA VAL A 102 4.25 1.83 -18.72
C VAL A 102 5.14 1.69 -17.49
N HIS A 103 6.40 2.11 -17.60
CA HIS A 103 7.32 2.20 -16.47
C HIS A 103 7.16 3.55 -15.79
N LEU A 104 6.64 3.54 -14.57
CA LEU A 104 6.51 4.72 -13.72
C LEU A 104 7.74 4.80 -12.83
N GLN A 105 8.56 5.85 -13.00
CA GLN A 105 9.78 6.05 -12.25
C GLN A 105 10.00 7.51 -11.85
N GLY A 106 10.46 7.75 -10.63
CA GLY A 106 10.92 9.06 -10.14
C GLY A 106 10.24 9.50 -8.84
N ASP A 107 10.45 10.76 -8.48
CA ASP A 107 9.94 11.37 -7.23
C ASP A 107 8.67 12.20 -7.44
N GLU A 108 8.11 12.19 -8.66
CA GLU A 108 6.86 12.84 -9.01
C GLU A 108 6.13 12.00 -10.07
N ALA A 109 4.80 11.97 -10.01
CA ALA A 109 3.97 11.31 -11.02
C ALA A 109 3.19 12.36 -11.81
N ALA A 110 3.47 12.44 -13.12
CA ALA A 110 2.88 13.42 -14.04
C ALA A 110 1.38 13.23 -14.28
N TRP A 111 0.84 12.06 -13.92
CA TRP A 111 -0.58 11.75 -14.00
C TRP A 111 -1.02 11.16 -12.67
N ARG A 112 -2.12 11.67 -12.13
CA ARG A 112 -2.76 11.19 -10.91
C ARG A 112 -4.20 10.82 -11.20
N TRP A 113 -4.72 9.86 -10.46
CA TRP A 113 -6.14 9.52 -10.52
C TRP A 113 -6.93 10.58 -9.78
N ASP A 114 -7.91 11.16 -10.45
CA ASP A 114 -8.89 12.09 -9.92
C ASP A 114 -10.17 11.28 -9.62
N GLU A 115 -10.40 10.99 -8.35
CA GLU A 115 -11.56 10.23 -7.86
C GLU A 115 -12.88 10.96 -8.13
N ASP A 116 -12.90 12.29 -8.06
CA ASP A 116 -14.13 13.08 -8.22
C ASP A 116 -14.63 13.06 -9.67
N HIS A 117 -13.72 13.02 -10.63
CA HIS A 117 -14.01 13.05 -12.06
C HIS A 117 -13.75 11.72 -12.78
N TYR A 118 -13.30 10.68 -12.06
CA TYR A 118 -12.96 9.36 -12.58
C TYR A 118 -12.03 9.38 -13.80
N ARG A 119 -10.93 10.14 -13.72
CA ARG A 119 -10.00 10.33 -14.84
C ARG A 119 -8.55 10.46 -14.38
N LEU A 120 -7.61 10.30 -15.30
CA LEU A 120 -6.23 10.73 -15.08
C LEU A 120 -6.11 12.23 -15.34
N ASP A 121 -5.62 12.98 -14.36
CA ASP A 121 -5.34 14.40 -14.44
C ASP A 121 -3.85 14.67 -14.18
N ARG A 122 -3.26 15.63 -14.91
CA ARG A 122 -1.89 16.09 -14.70
C ARG A 122 -1.78 17.16 -13.62
N ASN A 123 -2.89 17.78 -13.26
CA ASN A 123 -2.97 18.88 -12.30
C ASN A 123 -3.70 18.49 -11.00
N ALA A 124 -4.07 17.21 -10.85
CA ALA A 124 -4.60 16.73 -9.58
C ALA A 124 -3.48 16.83 -8.52
N ASN A 125 -3.65 17.76 -7.59
CA ASN A 125 -2.85 17.84 -6.37
C ASN A 125 -3.54 16.96 -5.33
N CYS A 126 -2.87 15.90 -4.89
CA CYS A 126 -3.17 15.23 -3.62
C CYS A 126 -2.32 15.87 -2.54
#